data_AF-A0A6J4Y6L8-F1
#
_entry.id   AF-A0A6J4Y6L8-F1
#
_cell.length_a   1.000
_cell.length_b   1.000
_cell.length_c   1.000
_cell.angle_alpha   90.00
_cell.angle_beta   90.00
_cell.angle_gamma   90.00
#
_symmetry.space_group_name_H-M   'P 1'
#
loop_
_entity.id
_entity.type
_entity.pdbx_description
1 polymer ?
#
loop_
_entity_poly.entity_id
_entity_poly.type
_entity_poly.pdbx_seq_one_letter_code
_entity_poly.pdbx_strand_id
1 'polypeptide(L)'
;MTGHYSSILQRFLREPLLHFIAIGGLVFLIYTALNDFRQNASKTIVITPERIRQITGEFDRVWNRTPTEEELDHLIEEEIRSEVYYRDALALGLDRNDTVVRRRLRQKMEFLTDTGIYLQEPAAGELESYFTANVQAYRSEPRLAFEQIYLGESPATAIVSQTLKTLVSEPATDPTTLGQRTLLPAQLKLSPPGAIDSVFGRGFYRQIAELAPGTWGGPVTSVYGVHLVRTLDGRPARLPPLEEVRETVLKDWRSAKARENREQDYAKRRERYVVEILPKNRN
;
A
#
# COMPACT_ATOMS: atom_id res chain seq x y z
N MET A 1 -38.72 1.76 82.40
CA MET A 1 -37.62 1.15 81.63
C MET A 1 -37.49 1.84 80.28
N THR A 2 -36.76 2.95 80.18
CA THR A 2 -36.48 3.66 78.91
C THR A 2 -35.39 4.70 79.17
N GLY A 3 -34.11 4.32 79.09
CA GLY A 3 -33.03 5.26 79.42
C GLY A 3 -31.61 4.79 79.11
N HIS A 4 -31.42 3.94 78.09
CA HIS A 4 -30.09 3.44 77.72
C HIS A 4 -29.75 3.57 76.22
N TYR A 5 -30.67 4.02 75.36
CA TYR A 5 -30.42 4.06 73.91
C TYR A 5 -29.77 5.36 73.41
N SER A 6 -29.74 6.44 74.20
CA SER A 6 -29.25 7.75 73.76
C SER A 6 -27.71 7.90 73.84
N SER A 7 -27.05 7.26 74.80
CA SER A 7 -25.59 7.38 74.98
C SER A 7 -24.75 6.57 73.98
N ILE A 8 -25.34 5.49 73.46
CA ILE A 8 -24.70 4.62 72.46
C ILE A 8 -24.64 5.34 71.11
N LEU A 9 -25.72 6.02 70.71
CA LEU A 9 -25.80 6.78 69.46
C LEU A 9 -24.74 7.90 69.36
N GLN A 10 -24.52 8.65 70.45
CA GLN A 10 -23.52 9.73 70.48
C GLN A 10 -22.08 9.22 70.46
N ARG A 11 -21.83 8.00 70.97
CA ARG A 11 -20.53 7.34 70.91
C ARG A 11 -20.21 6.87 69.49
N PHE A 12 -21.19 6.27 68.79
CA PHE A 12 -21.08 5.88 67.38
C PHE A 12 -20.84 7.08 66.44
N LEU A 13 -21.46 8.23 66.71
CA LEU A 13 -21.27 9.48 65.96
C LEU A 13 -19.89 10.13 66.14
N ARG A 14 -19.04 9.64 67.06
CA ARG A 14 -17.67 10.14 67.25
C ARG A 14 -16.59 9.16 66.79
N GLU A 15 -16.98 7.99 66.29
CA GLU A 15 -16.01 7.00 65.82
C GLU A 15 -15.47 7.39 64.42
N PRO A 16 -14.15 7.55 64.25
CA PRO A 16 -13.55 7.90 62.96
C PRO A 16 -13.88 6.88 61.85
N LEU A 17 -14.05 5.61 62.24
CA LEU A 17 -14.42 4.52 61.33
C LEU A 17 -15.80 4.73 60.70
N LEU A 18 -16.77 5.24 61.47
CA LEU A 18 -18.13 5.46 60.97
C LEU A 18 -18.18 6.63 59.97
N HIS A 19 -17.38 7.67 60.19
CA HIS A 19 -17.19 8.75 59.22
C HIS A 19 -16.53 8.25 57.94
N PHE A 20 -15.50 7.40 58.06
CA PHE A 20 -14.84 6.81 56.91
C PHE A 20 -15.80 5.95 56.08
N ILE A 21 -16.64 5.13 56.73
CA ILE A 21 -17.66 4.32 56.05
C ILE A 21 -18.75 5.19 55.42
N ALA A 22 -19.22 6.24 56.12
CA ALA A 22 -20.25 7.14 55.59
C ALA A 22 -19.73 7.95 54.38
N ILE A 23 -18.52 8.50 54.47
CA ILE A 23 -17.88 9.23 53.38
C ILE A 23 -17.57 8.26 52.22
N GLY A 24 -17.01 7.08 52.53
CA GLY A 24 -16.76 6.04 51.53
C GLY A 24 -18.03 5.56 50.83
N GLY A 25 -19.13 5.40 51.57
CA GLY A 25 -20.44 5.08 51.04
C GLY A 25 -21.02 6.20 50.17
N LEU A 26 -20.87 7.46 50.59
CA LEU A 26 -21.28 8.62 49.80
C LEU A 26 -20.48 8.73 48.49
N VAL A 27 -19.15 8.57 48.55
CA VAL A 27 -18.28 8.56 47.38
C VAL A 27 -18.62 7.38 46.47
N PHE A 28 -18.89 6.21 47.03
CA PHE A 28 -19.32 5.04 46.26
C PHE A 28 -20.66 5.28 45.56
N LEU A 29 -21.65 5.86 46.25
CA LEU A 29 -22.95 6.21 45.66
C LEU A 29 -22.82 7.25 44.54
N ILE A 30 -21.98 8.27 44.73
CA ILE A 30 -21.69 9.27 43.70
C ILE A 30 -20.99 8.60 42.51
N TYR A 31 -20.01 7.73 42.77
CA TYR A 31 -19.31 6.97 41.73
C TYR A 31 -20.26 6.07 40.94
N THR A 32 -21.13 5.31 41.60
CA THR A 32 -22.10 4.44 40.92
C THR A 32 -23.13 5.24 40.13
N ALA A 33 -23.64 6.35 40.67
CA ALA A 33 -24.58 7.22 39.96
C ALA A 33 -23.95 7.86 38.70
N LEU A 34 -22.69 8.33 38.79
CA LEU A 34 -21.96 8.87 37.65
C LEU A 34 -21.63 7.80 36.61
N ASN A 35 -21.31 6.58 37.05
CA ASN A 35 -20.99 5.47 36.17
C ASN A 35 -22.24 4.95 35.44
N ASP A 36 -23.38 4.86 36.13
CA ASP A 36 -24.66 4.47 35.53
C ASP A 36 -25.13 5.49 34.48
N PHE A 37 -24.97 6.79 34.74
CA PHE A 37 -25.30 7.82 33.75
C PHE A 37 -24.44 7.70 32.48
N ARG A 38 -23.13 7.46 32.64
CA ARG A 38 -22.21 7.25 31.50
C ARG A 38 -22.51 5.95 30.76
N GLN A 39 -22.83 4.87 31.46
CA GLN A 39 -23.20 3.60 30.85
C GLN A 39 -24.56 3.66 30.15
N ASN A 40 -25.53 4.41 30.67
CA ASN A 40 -26.84 4.56 30.03
C ASN A 40 -26.76 5.42 28.76
N ALA A 41 -25.98 6.51 28.77
CA ALA A 41 -25.66 7.25 27.54
C ALA A 41 -24.95 6.36 26.49
N SER A 42 -24.19 5.36 26.93
CA SER A 42 -23.54 4.37 26.05
C SER A 42 -24.50 3.35 25.42
N LYS A 43 -25.71 3.16 25.96
CA LYS A 43 -26.67 2.14 25.48
C LYS A 43 -27.63 2.64 24.39
N THR A 44 -27.74 3.95 24.20
CA THR A 44 -28.61 4.52 23.15
C THR A 44 -27.80 4.74 21.87
N ILE A 45 -28.30 4.21 20.75
CA ILE A 45 -27.79 4.51 19.41
C ILE A 45 -28.67 5.61 18.82
N VAL A 46 -28.06 6.74 18.42
CA VAL A 46 -28.77 7.88 17.85
C VAL A 46 -28.30 8.06 16.40
N ILE A 47 -29.19 7.79 15.44
CA ILE A 47 -28.95 8.08 14.04
C ILE A 47 -29.45 9.50 13.76
N THR A 48 -28.52 10.43 13.57
CA THR A 48 -28.87 11.85 13.36
C THR A 48 -29.37 12.12 11.94
N PRO A 49 -30.16 13.17 11.71
CA PRO A 49 -30.53 13.60 10.36
C PRO A 49 -29.32 13.87 9.46
N GLU A 50 -28.21 14.37 10.02
CA GLU A 50 -26.93 14.56 9.31
C GLU A 50 -26.38 13.25 8.80
N ARG A 51 -26.40 12.19 9.63
CA ARG A 51 -25.92 10.86 9.24
C ARG A 51 -26.79 10.25 8.16
N ILE A 52 -28.11 10.40 8.24
CA ILE A 52 -29.03 9.96 7.18
C ILE A 52 -28.68 10.66 5.85
N ARG A 53 -28.47 11.98 5.86
CA ARG A 53 -28.04 12.71 4.66
C ARG A 53 -26.71 12.22 4.09
N GLN A 54 -25.75 11.83 4.95
CA GLN A 54 -24.49 11.24 4.50
C GLN A 54 -24.70 9.88 3.83
N ILE A 55 -25.49 8.99 4.45
CA ILE A 55 -25.83 7.66 3.90
C ILE A 55 -26.50 7.82 2.52
N THR A 56 -27.47 8.73 2.40
CA THR A 56 -28.12 9.04 1.13
C THR A 56 -27.11 9.54 0.08
N GLY A 57 -26.20 10.44 0.46
CA GLY A 57 -25.18 10.97 -0.44
C GLY A 57 -24.11 9.95 -0.85
N GLU A 58 -23.78 8.99 0.02
CA GLU A 58 -22.90 7.86 -0.30
C GLU A 58 -23.56 6.93 -1.33
N PHE A 59 -24.85 6.63 -1.16
CA PHE A 59 -25.62 5.83 -2.12
C PHE A 59 -25.69 6.52 -3.50
N ASP A 60 -26.02 7.81 -3.53
CA ASP A 60 -26.13 8.57 -4.78
C ASP A 60 -24.81 8.63 -5.56
N ARG A 61 -23.66 8.76 -4.89
CA ARG A 61 -22.35 8.72 -5.57
C ARG A 61 -22.05 7.40 -6.28
N VAL A 62 -22.58 6.29 -5.79
CA VAL A 62 -22.35 4.96 -6.34
C VAL A 62 -23.37 4.62 -7.43
N TRP A 63 -24.64 4.97 -7.20
CA TRP A 63 -25.77 4.55 -8.04
C TRP A 63 -26.32 5.66 -8.94
N ASN A 64 -25.85 6.90 -8.77
CA ASN A 64 -26.27 8.11 -9.47
C ASN A 64 -27.79 8.32 -9.46
N ARG A 65 -28.42 8.01 -8.32
CA ARG A 65 -29.82 8.24 -7.99
C ARG A 65 -30.03 8.24 -6.47
N THR A 66 -31.12 8.85 -6.02
CA THR A 66 -31.58 8.76 -4.63
C THR A 66 -32.06 7.33 -4.31
N PRO A 67 -31.81 6.81 -3.09
CA PRO A 67 -32.40 5.56 -2.62
C PRO A 67 -33.93 5.67 -2.51
N THR A 68 -34.62 4.54 -2.71
CA THR A 68 -36.04 4.41 -2.32
C THR A 68 -36.18 4.42 -0.80
N GLU A 69 -37.41 4.55 -0.29
CA GLU A 69 -37.67 4.49 1.15
C GLU A 69 -37.22 3.16 1.76
N GLU A 70 -37.55 2.04 1.11
CA GLU A 70 -37.13 0.70 1.55
C GLU A 70 -35.60 0.51 1.51
N GLU A 71 -34.93 1.04 0.49
CA GLU A 71 -33.47 1.01 0.40
C GLU A 71 -32.82 1.86 1.51
N LEU A 72 -33.38 3.05 1.78
CA LEU A 72 -32.88 3.91 2.84
C LEU A 72 -33.05 3.27 4.22
N ASP A 73 -34.20 2.65 4.48
CA ASP A 73 -34.45 1.91 5.72
C ASP A 73 -33.45 0.76 5.90
N HIS A 74 -33.15 0.02 4.83
CA HIS A 74 -32.15 -1.05 4.88
C HIS A 74 -30.74 -0.51 5.19
N LEU A 75 -30.35 0.62 4.58
CA LEU A 75 -29.06 1.27 4.85
C LEU A 75 -28.97 1.77 6.30
N ILE A 76 -30.06 2.32 6.84
CA ILE A 76 -30.12 2.75 8.25
C ILE A 76 -30.01 1.54 9.18
N GLU A 77 -30.70 0.44 8.88
CA GLU A 77 -30.62 -0.80 9.67
C GLU A 77 -29.20 -1.39 9.66
N GLU A 78 -28.50 -1.35 8.52
CA GLU A 78 -27.11 -1.80 8.42
C GLU A 78 -26.15 -0.89 9.21
N GLU A 79 -26.39 0.42 9.24
CA GLU A 79 -25.64 1.36 10.09
C GLU A 79 -25.87 1.05 11.57
N ILE A 80 -27.12 0.78 11.99
CA ILE A 80 -27.46 0.41 13.37
C ILE A 80 -26.74 -0.89 13.74
N ARG A 81 -26.81 -1.91 12.88
CA ARG A 81 -26.12 -3.19 13.08
C ARG A 81 -24.61 -2.99 13.25
N SER A 82 -24.02 -2.17 12.40
CA SER A 82 -22.60 -1.82 12.46
C SER A 82 -22.24 -1.18 13.80
N GLU A 83 -23.04 -0.23 14.29
CA GLU A 83 -22.82 0.45 15.56
C GLU A 83 -22.98 -0.49 16.77
N VAL A 84 -23.98 -1.39 16.74
CA VAL A 84 -24.16 -2.42 17.78
C VAL A 84 -22.90 -3.28 17.90
N TYR A 85 -22.47 -3.89 16.79
CA TYR A 85 -21.28 -4.76 16.81
C TYR A 85 -20.00 -4.00 17.15
N TYR A 86 -19.85 -2.75 16.70
CA TYR A 86 -18.70 -1.92 17.02
C TYR A 86 -18.60 -1.65 18.53
N ARG A 87 -19.70 -1.23 19.17
CA ARG A 87 -19.74 -0.97 20.62
C ARG A 87 -19.48 -2.24 21.42
N ASP A 88 -20.10 -3.35 21.03
CA ASP A 88 -19.90 -4.64 21.71
C ASP A 88 -18.46 -5.14 21.56
N ALA A 89 -17.85 -4.98 20.37
CA ALA A 89 -16.44 -5.31 20.15
C ALA A 89 -15.50 -4.50 21.05
N LEU A 90 -15.77 -3.21 21.25
CA LEU A 90 -15.01 -2.37 22.19
C LEU A 90 -15.25 -2.78 23.64
N ALA A 91 -16.48 -3.12 24.02
CA ALA A 91 -16.81 -3.58 25.37
C ALA A 91 -16.09 -4.90 25.71
N LEU A 92 -15.97 -5.80 24.72
CA LEU A 92 -15.19 -7.03 24.81
C LEU A 92 -13.66 -6.80 24.71
N GLY A 93 -13.23 -5.58 24.37
CA GLY A 93 -11.82 -5.22 24.23
C GLY A 93 -11.14 -5.89 23.04
N LEU A 94 -11.87 -6.21 21.96
CA LEU A 94 -11.34 -6.86 20.76
C LEU A 94 -10.34 -5.98 19.99
N ASP A 95 -10.28 -4.69 20.28
CA ASP A 95 -9.27 -3.75 19.78
C ASP A 95 -7.91 -3.91 20.47
N ARG A 96 -7.88 -4.51 21.67
CA ARG A 96 -6.67 -4.62 22.49
C ARG A 96 -5.79 -5.76 21.97
N ASN A 97 -4.50 -5.45 21.77
CA ASN A 97 -3.50 -6.43 21.31
C ASN A 97 -3.75 -7.05 19.92
N ASP A 98 -4.75 -6.58 19.19
CA ASP A 98 -4.94 -6.95 17.79
C ASP A 98 -3.98 -6.15 16.90
N THR A 99 -3.12 -6.87 16.16
CA THR A 99 -2.10 -6.24 15.32
C THR A 99 -2.68 -5.55 14.08
N VAL A 100 -3.82 -6.02 13.56
CA VAL A 100 -4.50 -5.44 12.40
C VAL A 100 -5.18 -4.14 12.81
N VAL A 101 -5.92 -4.12 13.92
CA VAL A 101 -6.57 -2.92 14.47
C VAL A 101 -5.52 -1.87 14.83
N ARG A 102 -4.45 -2.25 15.55
CA ARG A 102 -3.35 -1.32 15.88
C ARG A 102 -2.70 -0.74 14.63
N ARG A 103 -2.43 -1.56 13.62
CA ARG A 103 -1.87 -1.09 12.34
C ARG A 103 -2.81 -0.12 11.63
N ARG A 104 -4.11 -0.40 11.62
CA ARG A 104 -5.13 0.46 11.00
C ARG A 104 -5.25 1.81 11.70
N LEU A 105 -5.21 1.83 13.04
CA LEU A 105 -5.22 3.07 13.82
C LEU A 105 -3.96 3.90 13.58
N ARG A 106 -2.78 3.26 13.52
CA ARG A 106 -1.53 3.94 13.12
C ARG A 106 -1.66 4.56 11.73
N GLN A 107 -2.16 3.81 10.75
CA GLN A 107 -2.39 4.33 9.39
C GLN A 107 -3.37 5.51 9.37
N LYS A 108 -4.44 5.46 10.16
CA LYS A 108 -5.37 6.61 10.30
C LYS A 108 -4.67 7.83 10.89
N MET A 109 -3.82 7.66 11.90
CA MET A 109 -3.02 8.76 12.46
C MET A 109 -2.03 9.34 11.46
N GLU A 110 -1.38 8.48 10.67
CA GLU A 110 -0.49 8.87 9.59
C GLU A 110 -1.24 9.65 8.50
N PHE A 111 -2.43 9.21 8.12
CA PHE A 111 -3.29 9.93 7.17
C PHE A 111 -3.69 11.33 7.67
N LEU A 112 -4.08 11.46 8.94
CA LEU A 112 -4.39 12.76 9.54
C LEU A 112 -3.17 13.70 9.52
N THR A 113 -1.97 13.14 9.67
CA THR A 113 -0.71 13.89 9.60
C THR A 113 -0.40 14.34 8.18
N ASP A 114 -0.65 13.49 7.19
CA ASP A 114 -0.42 13.78 5.76
C ASP A 114 -1.46 14.75 5.16
N THR A 115 -2.53 15.06 5.89
CA THR A 115 -3.63 15.92 5.40
C THR A 115 -3.10 17.32 5.06
N GLY A 116 -3.22 17.71 3.79
CA GLY A 116 -2.70 18.98 3.26
C GLY A 116 -1.35 18.86 2.54
N ILE A 117 -0.54 17.84 2.81
CA ILE A 117 0.74 17.62 2.09
C ILE A 117 0.48 17.26 0.62
N TYR A 118 -0.54 16.46 0.35
CA TYR A 118 -0.91 16.10 -1.03
C TYR A 118 -1.50 17.25 -1.84
N LEU A 119 -1.90 18.35 -1.19
CA LEU A 119 -2.34 19.59 -1.83
C LEU A 119 -1.20 20.61 -1.97
N GLN A 120 -0.03 20.32 -1.39
CA GLN A 120 1.12 21.20 -1.46
C GLN A 120 1.71 21.21 -2.88
N GLU A 121 2.02 22.40 -3.34
CA GLU A 121 2.81 22.62 -4.56
C GLU A 121 4.30 22.81 -4.17
N PRO A 122 5.25 22.24 -4.95
CA PRO A 122 6.67 22.48 -4.74
C PRO A 122 7.01 23.96 -4.86
N ALA A 123 7.94 24.44 -4.04
CA ALA A 123 8.51 25.76 -4.24
C ALA A 123 9.32 25.82 -5.55
N ALA A 124 9.57 27.02 -6.06
CA ALA A 124 10.37 27.20 -7.27
C ALA A 124 11.75 26.54 -7.13
N GLY A 125 12.12 25.67 -8.07
CA GLY A 125 13.40 24.93 -8.07
C GLY A 125 13.41 23.67 -7.20
N GLU A 126 12.37 23.43 -6.40
CA GLU A 126 12.33 22.29 -5.47
C GLU A 126 12.10 20.96 -6.21
N LEU A 127 11.21 20.96 -7.20
CA LEU A 127 10.89 19.76 -7.98
C LEU A 127 12.09 19.34 -8.86
N GLU A 128 12.81 20.32 -9.42
CA GLU A 128 14.04 20.14 -10.19
C GLU A 128 15.16 19.57 -9.32
N SER A 129 15.30 20.08 -8.10
CA SER A 129 16.28 19.58 -7.13
C SER A 129 15.96 18.13 -6.73
N TYR A 130 14.68 17.83 -6.47
CA TYR A 130 14.23 16.48 -6.17
C TYR A 130 14.45 15.52 -7.34
N PHE A 131 14.12 15.92 -8.56
CA PHE A 131 14.37 15.14 -9.77
C PHE A 131 15.86 14.82 -9.95
N THR A 132 16.72 15.83 -9.78
CA THR A 132 18.18 15.69 -9.93
C THR A 132 18.76 14.74 -8.87
N ALA A 133 18.27 14.80 -7.64
CA ALA A 133 18.69 13.90 -6.57
C ALA A 133 18.23 12.44 -6.78
N ASN A 134 17.21 12.22 -7.60
CA ASN A 134 16.54 10.91 -7.78
C ASN A 134 16.55 10.41 -9.23
N VAL A 135 17.47 10.89 -10.09
CA VAL A 135 17.50 10.60 -11.54
C VAL A 135 17.46 9.11 -11.90
N GLN A 136 18.01 8.24 -11.05
CA GLN A 136 18.02 6.80 -11.29
C GLN A 136 16.61 6.19 -11.28
N ALA A 137 15.69 6.73 -10.47
CA ALA A 137 14.31 6.28 -10.40
C ALA A 137 13.50 6.66 -11.65
N TYR A 138 13.94 7.69 -12.38
CA TYR A 138 13.23 8.23 -13.55
C TYR A 138 13.84 7.84 -14.88
N ARG A 139 14.96 7.10 -14.86
CA ARG A 139 15.60 6.63 -16.08
C ARG A 139 14.68 5.60 -16.76
N SER A 140 14.33 5.85 -18.02
CA SER A 140 13.56 4.88 -18.79
C SER A 140 14.45 3.66 -19.07
N GLU A 141 13.90 2.48 -18.90
CA GLU A 141 14.57 1.24 -19.32
C GLU A 141 14.81 1.24 -20.83
N PRO A 142 15.89 0.59 -21.30
CA PRO A 142 16.08 0.41 -22.73
C PRO A 142 15.00 -0.52 -23.26
N ARG A 143 14.72 -0.46 -24.56
CA ARG A 143 13.80 -1.38 -25.21
C ARG A 143 14.36 -1.84 -26.53
N LEU A 144 14.04 -3.08 -26.91
CA LEU A 144 14.48 -3.66 -28.16
C LEU A 144 13.32 -4.43 -28.80
N ALA A 145 13.15 -4.23 -30.10
CA ALA A 145 12.35 -5.07 -30.97
C ALA A 145 13.32 -5.92 -31.79
N PHE A 146 13.02 -7.20 -31.93
CA PHE A 146 13.86 -8.11 -32.68
C PHE A 146 13.02 -9.25 -33.24
N GLU A 147 13.59 -9.93 -34.23
CA GLU A 147 13.12 -11.22 -34.71
C GLU A 147 14.20 -12.27 -34.51
N GLN A 148 13.77 -13.52 -34.42
CA GLN A 148 14.64 -14.65 -34.11
C GLN A 148 14.29 -15.86 -34.94
N ILE A 149 15.30 -16.68 -35.20
CA ILE A 149 15.13 -18.06 -35.64
C ILE A 149 15.78 -18.99 -34.62
N TYR A 150 15.07 -20.08 -34.31
CA TYR A 150 15.52 -21.10 -33.39
C TYR A 150 16.21 -22.23 -34.16
N LEU A 151 17.40 -22.64 -33.75
CA LEU A 151 18.19 -23.66 -34.44
C LEU A 151 18.22 -25.02 -33.72
N GLY A 152 17.55 -25.13 -32.57
CA GLY A 152 17.54 -26.33 -31.73
C GLY A 152 18.31 -26.15 -30.42
N GLU A 153 18.22 -27.16 -29.56
CA GLU A 153 18.85 -27.15 -28.23
C GLU A 153 20.39 -27.18 -28.33
N SER A 154 20.91 -27.94 -29.30
CA SER A 154 22.35 -28.10 -29.52
C SER A 154 22.65 -28.32 -31.02
N PRO A 155 22.49 -27.29 -31.88
CA PRO A 155 22.84 -27.39 -33.29
C PRO A 155 24.36 -27.53 -33.47
N ALA A 156 24.77 -28.23 -34.53
CA ALA A 156 26.17 -28.25 -34.93
C ALA A 156 26.62 -26.84 -35.36
N THR A 157 27.83 -26.43 -34.99
CA THR A 157 28.40 -25.10 -35.30
C THR A 157 28.36 -24.78 -36.80
N ALA A 158 28.57 -25.78 -37.66
CA ALA A 158 28.49 -25.62 -39.12
C ALA A 158 27.10 -25.18 -39.59
N ILE A 159 26.03 -25.69 -38.96
CA ILE A 159 24.64 -25.30 -39.27
C ILE A 159 24.42 -23.84 -38.91
N VAL A 160 24.82 -23.44 -37.70
CA VAL A 160 24.68 -22.05 -37.23
C VAL A 160 25.38 -21.07 -38.17
N SER A 161 26.65 -21.34 -38.50
CA SER A 161 27.44 -20.48 -39.38
C SER A 161 26.89 -20.41 -40.81
N GLN A 162 26.43 -21.54 -41.35
CA GLN A 162 25.87 -21.59 -42.70
C GLN A 162 24.53 -20.85 -42.77
N THR A 163 23.65 -21.05 -41.79
CA THR A 163 22.36 -20.34 -41.72
C THR A 163 22.56 -18.84 -41.57
N LEU A 164 23.49 -18.41 -40.70
CA LEU A 164 23.82 -17.00 -40.55
C LEU A 164 24.36 -16.40 -41.86
N LYS A 165 25.25 -17.12 -42.54
CA LYS A 165 25.79 -16.69 -43.83
C LYS A 165 24.67 -16.49 -44.86
N THR A 166 23.76 -17.45 -45.00
CA THR A 166 22.62 -17.36 -45.92
C THR A 166 21.73 -16.16 -45.57
N LEU A 167 21.38 -15.96 -44.31
CA LEU A 167 20.56 -14.83 -43.86
C LEU A 167 21.18 -13.45 -44.12
N VAL A 168 22.52 -13.37 -44.08
CA VAL A 168 23.25 -12.13 -44.37
C VAL A 168 23.42 -11.91 -45.87
N SER A 169 23.70 -12.97 -46.65
CA SER A 169 23.96 -12.86 -48.09
C SER A 169 22.70 -12.80 -48.95
N GLU A 170 21.58 -13.35 -48.47
CA GLU A 170 20.32 -13.47 -49.23
C GLU A 170 19.13 -12.88 -48.43
N PRO A 171 18.99 -11.54 -48.38
CA PRO A 171 17.97 -10.90 -47.55
C PRO A 171 16.51 -11.20 -47.95
N ALA A 172 16.29 -11.72 -49.15
CA ALA A 172 14.98 -12.11 -49.66
C ALA A 172 14.52 -13.49 -49.15
N THR A 173 15.42 -14.27 -48.55
CA THR A 173 15.11 -15.59 -47.99
C THR A 173 14.21 -15.45 -46.78
N ASP A 174 13.10 -16.19 -46.75
CA ASP A 174 12.20 -16.24 -45.59
C ASP A 174 12.93 -16.93 -44.41
N PRO A 175 13.25 -16.19 -43.33
CA PRO A 175 14.00 -16.72 -42.20
C PRO A 175 13.31 -17.90 -41.51
N THR A 176 11.97 -17.97 -41.57
CA THR A 176 11.18 -19.02 -40.91
C THR A 176 11.41 -20.40 -41.53
N THR A 177 11.90 -20.46 -42.76
CA THR A 177 12.21 -21.72 -43.46
C THR A 177 13.55 -22.33 -43.06
N LEU A 178 14.44 -21.54 -42.43
CA LEU A 178 15.80 -21.94 -42.06
C LEU A 178 15.92 -22.42 -40.60
N GLY A 179 14.90 -22.16 -39.78
CA GLY A 179 14.83 -22.53 -38.37
C GLY A 179 14.05 -23.82 -38.10
N GLN A 180 14.19 -24.34 -36.88
CA GLN A 180 13.36 -25.41 -36.37
C GLN A 180 12.01 -24.88 -35.88
N ARG A 181 10.98 -25.73 -35.93
CA ARG A 181 9.65 -25.41 -35.40
C ARG A 181 9.72 -25.19 -33.88
N THR A 182 9.09 -24.13 -33.42
CA THR A 182 9.03 -23.76 -31.99
C THR A 182 7.74 -23.00 -31.70
N LEU A 183 7.35 -22.98 -30.43
CA LEU A 183 6.27 -22.12 -29.92
C LEU A 183 6.78 -20.72 -29.52
N LEU A 184 8.10 -20.50 -29.56
CA LEU A 184 8.68 -19.20 -29.28
C LEU A 184 8.22 -18.18 -30.32
N PRO A 185 7.96 -16.93 -29.91
CA PRO A 185 7.59 -15.89 -30.86
C PRO A 185 8.74 -15.67 -31.86
N ALA A 186 8.42 -15.70 -33.15
CA ALA A 186 9.39 -15.37 -34.21
C ALA A 186 9.84 -13.90 -34.11
N GLN A 187 9.01 -13.03 -33.55
CA GLN A 187 9.28 -11.61 -33.38
C GLN A 187 8.73 -11.11 -32.04
N LEU A 188 9.50 -10.25 -31.39
CA LEU A 188 9.03 -9.42 -30.28
C LEU A 188 9.01 -7.95 -30.69
N LYS A 189 7.91 -7.28 -30.35
CA LYS A 189 7.80 -5.81 -30.44
C LYS A 189 8.73 -5.16 -29.41
N LEU A 190 8.83 -3.84 -29.47
CA LEU A 190 9.68 -3.02 -28.61
C LEU A 190 9.44 -3.28 -27.11
N SER A 191 10.29 -4.12 -26.52
CA SER A 191 10.11 -4.69 -25.18
C SER A 191 11.28 -4.39 -24.26
N PRO A 192 11.03 -4.21 -22.94
CA PRO A 192 12.10 -4.00 -21.96
C PRO A 192 12.88 -5.31 -21.68
N PRO A 193 14.09 -5.23 -21.11
CA PRO A 193 14.94 -6.38 -20.82
C PRO A 193 14.24 -7.50 -20.06
N GLY A 194 13.49 -7.16 -19.01
CA GLY A 194 12.80 -8.15 -18.18
C GLY A 194 11.74 -8.95 -18.93
N ALA A 195 11.03 -8.32 -19.87
CA ALA A 195 10.03 -9.02 -20.69
C ALA A 195 10.71 -9.96 -21.68
N ILE A 196 11.83 -9.55 -22.28
CA ILE A 196 12.62 -10.39 -23.19
C ILE A 196 13.18 -11.59 -22.44
N ASP A 197 13.82 -11.36 -21.29
CA ASP A 197 14.41 -12.40 -20.45
C ASP A 197 13.35 -13.33 -19.84
N SER A 198 12.10 -12.88 -19.63
CA SER A 198 11.01 -13.77 -19.19
C SER A 198 10.59 -14.77 -20.26
N VAL A 199 10.79 -14.44 -21.54
CA VAL A 199 10.44 -15.32 -22.67
C VAL A 199 11.60 -16.23 -23.03
N PHE A 200 12.84 -15.74 -23.06
CA PHE A 200 14.01 -16.49 -23.54
C PHE A 200 14.99 -16.91 -22.42
N GLY A 201 14.73 -16.51 -21.19
CA GLY A 201 15.60 -16.75 -20.04
C GLY A 201 16.56 -15.60 -19.76
N ARG A 202 17.05 -15.57 -18.51
CA ARG A 202 17.90 -14.51 -17.99
C ARG A 202 19.18 -14.36 -18.80
N GLY A 203 19.49 -13.13 -19.23
CA GLY A 203 20.71 -12.80 -19.96
C GLY A 203 20.59 -12.88 -21.48
N PHE A 204 19.44 -13.29 -22.02
CA PHE A 204 19.19 -13.27 -23.46
C PHE A 204 19.22 -11.83 -24.00
N TYR A 205 18.58 -10.88 -23.31
CA TYR A 205 18.59 -9.47 -23.69
C TYR A 205 20.02 -8.91 -23.85
N ARG A 206 20.92 -9.25 -22.91
CA ARG A 206 22.30 -8.73 -22.93
C ARG A 206 23.03 -9.13 -24.20
N GLN A 207 22.90 -10.38 -24.61
CA GLN A 207 23.53 -10.89 -25.83
C GLN A 207 23.01 -10.17 -27.08
N ILE A 208 21.68 -10.00 -27.19
CA ILE A 208 21.09 -9.37 -28.38
C ILE A 208 21.31 -7.86 -28.42
N ALA A 209 21.51 -7.20 -27.27
CA ALA A 209 21.81 -5.78 -27.18
C ALA A 209 23.22 -5.44 -27.71
N GLU A 210 24.12 -6.42 -27.80
CA GLU A 210 25.47 -6.28 -28.35
C GLU A 210 25.52 -6.48 -29.87
N LEU A 211 24.41 -6.94 -30.49
CA LEU A 211 24.34 -7.20 -31.92
C LEU A 211 24.22 -5.90 -32.74
N ALA A 212 24.78 -5.93 -33.95
CA ALA A 212 24.65 -4.84 -34.91
C ALA A 212 23.18 -4.62 -35.32
N PRO A 213 22.63 -3.39 -35.23
CA PRO A 213 21.27 -3.07 -35.64
C PRO A 213 20.96 -3.50 -37.08
N GLY A 214 19.80 -4.12 -37.29
CA GLY A 214 19.27 -4.44 -38.61
C GLY A 214 19.96 -5.62 -39.33
N THR A 215 20.95 -6.25 -38.72
CA THR A 215 21.67 -7.39 -39.30
C THR A 215 21.43 -8.66 -38.47
N TRP A 216 21.32 -9.81 -39.13
CA TRP A 216 21.28 -11.10 -38.44
C TRP A 216 22.61 -11.35 -37.72
N GLY A 217 22.54 -11.82 -36.48
CA GLY A 217 23.69 -12.11 -35.64
C GLY A 217 23.44 -13.24 -34.65
N GLY A 218 24.51 -13.71 -34.02
CA GLY A 218 24.52 -14.84 -33.09
C GLY A 218 25.81 -15.65 -33.22
N PRO A 219 25.87 -16.86 -32.63
CA PRO A 219 24.81 -17.53 -31.90
C PRO A 219 24.40 -16.78 -30.62
N VAL A 220 23.09 -16.79 -30.32
CA VAL A 220 22.52 -16.30 -29.06
C VAL A 220 21.92 -17.47 -28.31
N THR A 221 22.29 -17.66 -27.05
CA THR A 221 21.81 -18.78 -26.24
C THR A 221 20.67 -18.35 -25.32
N SER A 222 19.56 -19.09 -25.39
CA SER A 222 18.41 -19.02 -24.50
C SER A 222 18.36 -20.27 -23.61
N VAL A 223 17.37 -20.34 -22.71
CA VAL A 223 17.10 -21.58 -21.94
C VAL A 223 16.57 -22.73 -22.81
N TYR A 224 16.16 -22.46 -24.05
CA TYR A 224 15.65 -23.47 -24.98
C TYR A 224 16.71 -23.96 -25.97
N GLY A 225 17.79 -23.22 -26.17
CA GLY A 225 18.83 -23.57 -27.13
C GLY A 225 19.43 -22.36 -27.84
N VAL A 226 19.83 -22.56 -29.10
CA VAL A 226 20.59 -21.59 -29.88
C VAL A 226 19.70 -20.88 -30.88
N HIS A 227 19.90 -19.56 -30.99
CA HIS A 227 19.16 -18.68 -31.88
C HIS A 227 20.10 -17.86 -32.76
N LEU A 228 19.58 -17.44 -33.91
CA LEU A 228 20.07 -16.26 -34.61
C LEU A 228 19.02 -15.16 -34.48
N VAL A 229 19.46 -13.92 -34.32
CA VAL A 229 18.61 -12.78 -34.00
C VAL A 229 18.94 -11.60 -34.90
N ARG A 230 17.92 -10.91 -35.39
CA ARG A 230 18.06 -9.60 -36.04
C ARG A 230 17.32 -8.57 -35.22
N THR A 231 18.04 -7.55 -34.77
CA THR A 231 17.44 -6.41 -34.06
C THR A 231 16.80 -5.48 -35.09
N LEU A 232 15.58 -5.01 -34.79
CA LEU A 232 14.75 -4.27 -35.73
C LEU A 232 14.64 -2.79 -35.35
N ASP A 233 14.31 -2.53 -34.09
CA ASP A 233 14.19 -1.18 -33.53
C ASP A 233 14.68 -1.21 -32.08
N GLY A 234 15.20 -0.09 -31.60
CA GLY A 234 15.79 0.02 -30.27
C GLY A 234 15.60 1.41 -29.70
N ARG A 235 15.19 1.48 -28.43
CA ARG A 235 15.21 2.72 -27.66
C ARG A 235 16.25 2.57 -26.56
N PRO A 236 17.32 3.36 -26.55
CA PRO A 236 18.29 3.30 -25.47
C PRO A 236 17.64 3.76 -24.17
N ALA A 237 18.21 3.30 -23.07
CA ALA A 237 17.87 3.84 -21.76
C ALA A 237 18.25 5.33 -21.75
N ARG A 238 17.31 6.19 -21.40
CA ARG A 238 17.53 7.64 -21.31
C ARG A 238 16.94 8.18 -20.02
N LEU A 239 17.44 9.33 -19.60
CA LEU A 239 16.77 10.13 -18.61
C LEU A 239 15.83 11.08 -19.34
N PRO A 240 14.49 10.92 -19.23
CA PRO A 240 13.56 11.89 -19.78
C PRO A 240 13.75 13.28 -19.14
N PRO A 241 13.47 14.37 -19.85
CA PRO A 241 13.41 15.69 -19.22
C PRO A 241 12.30 15.73 -18.17
N LEU A 242 12.44 16.60 -17.16
CA LEU A 242 11.47 16.73 -16.07
C LEU A 242 10.04 16.90 -16.59
N GLU A 243 9.82 17.69 -17.63
CA GLU A 243 8.49 17.92 -18.20
C GLU A 243 7.78 16.64 -18.67
N GLU A 244 8.52 15.63 -19.14
CA GLU A 244 7.94 14.36 -19.59
C GLU A 244 7.50 13.49 -18.41
N VAL A 245 8.16 13.62 -17.25
CA VAL A 245 7.93 12.80 -16.05
C VAL A 245 7.37 13.62 -14.87
N ARG A 246 6.97 14.87 -15.10
CA ARG A 246 6.67 15.85 -14.06
C ARG A 246 5.64 15.36 -13.05
N GLU A 247 4.55 14.76 -13.53
CA GLU A 247 3.48 14.23 -12.67
C GLU A 247 3.96 13.10 -11.76
N THR A 248 4.79 12.19 -12.29
CA THR A 248 5.40 11.11 -11.50
C THR A 248 6.34 11.67 -10.45
N VAL A 249 7.23 12.60 -10.84
CA VAL A 249 8.18 13.25 -9.93
C VAL A 249 7.42 14.03 -8.84
N LEU A 250 6.35 14.73 -9.19
CA LEU A 250 5.52 15.49 -8.25
C LEU A 250 4.84 14.58 -7.22
N LYS A 251 4.28 13.45 -7.67
CA LYS A 251 3.71 12.43 -6.78
C LYS A 251 4.74 11.85 -5.81
N ASP A 252 5.94 11.54 -6.31
CA ASP A 252 7.02 11.00 -5.49
C ASP A 252 7.54 12.03 -4.49
N TRP A 253 7.69 13.29 -4.92
CA TRP A 253 8.06 14.40 -4.06
C TRP A 253 7.03 14.60 -2.93
N ARG A 254 5.72 14.60 -3.24
CA ARG A 254 4.65 14.67 -2.23
C ARG A 254 4.73 13.50 -1.25
N SER A 255 5.00 12.30 -1.76
CA SER A 255 5.17 11.10 -0.93
C SER A 255 6.39 11.19 -0.02
N ALA A 256 7.48 11.80 -0.50
CA ALA A 256 8.67 12.06 0.29
C ALA A 256 8.41 13.11 1.39
N LYS A 257 7.72 14.21 1.07
CA LYS A 257 7.29 15.22 2.05
C LYS A 257 6.35 14.66 3.11
N ALA A 258 5.41 13.82 2.71
CA ALA A 258 4.51 13.14 3.65
C ALA A 258 5.29 12.27 4.63
N ARG A 259 6.28 11.51 4.14
CA ARG A 259 7.18 10.73 5.00
C ARG A 259 7.98 11.61 5.96
N GLU A 260 8.56 12.70 5.47
CA GLU A 260 9.29 13.66 6.32
C GLU A 260 8.38 14.23 7.43
N ASN A 261 7.18 14.67 7.07
CA ASN A 261 6.20 15.20 8.02
C ASN A 261 5.80 14.16 9.08
N ARG A 262 5.62 12.89 8.68
CA ARG A 262 5.35 11.79 9.61
C ARG A 262 6.46 11.52 10.59
N GLU A 263 7.72 11.57 10.15
CA GLU A 263 8.87 11.42 11.06
C GLU A 263 8.94 12.57 12.06
N GLN A 264 8.66 13.81 11.63
CA GLN A 264 8.61 14.97 12.51
C GLN A 264 7.47 14.90 13.52
N ASP A 265 6.25 14.52 13.09
CA ASP A 265 5.12 14.29 13.98
C ASP A 265 5.40 13.15 14.96
N TYR A 266 5.97 12.04 14.48
CA TYR A 266 6.39 10.93 15.33
C TYR A 266 7.36 11.40 16.42
N ALA A 267 8.42 12.13 16.07
CA ALA A 267 9.41 12.63 17.03
C ALA A 267 8.74 13.45 18.15
N LYS A 268 7.89 14.42 17.77
CA LYS A 268 7.13 15.24 18.74
C LYS A 268 6.21 14.41 19.64
N ARG A 269 5.51 13.42 19.07
CA ARG A 269 4.60 12.56 19.85
C ARG A 269 5.38 11.64 20.78
N ARG A 270 6.51 11.12 20.33
CA ARG A 270 7.38 10.19 21.05
C ARG A 270 7.93 10.78 22.35
N GLU A 271 8.10 12.10 22.42
CA GLU A 271 8.48 12.84 23.63
C GLU A 271 7.45 12.71 24.77
N ARG A 272 6.18 12.43 24.45
CA ARG A 272 5.12 12.24 25.46
C ARG A 272 5.14 10.87 26.13
N TYR A 273 6.02 9.98 25.71
CA TYR A 273 6.06 8.59 26.17
C TYR A 273 7.43 8.26 26.76
N VAL A 274 7.41 7.72 27.98
CA VAL A 274 8.55 6.98 28.54
C VAL A 274 8.56 5.61 27.88
N VAL A 275 9.67 5.25 27.24
CA VAL A 275 9.83 3.95 26.58
C VAL A 275 10.86 3.15 27.35
N GLU A 276 10.38 2.12 28.04
CA GLU A 276 11.19 1.12 28.70
C GLU A 276 11.25 -0.14 27.83
N ILE A 277 12.46 -0.60 27.51
CA ILE A 277 12.69 -1.83 26.75
C ILE A 277 13.23 -2.86 27.72
N LEU A 278 12.41 -3.85 28.07
CA LEU A 278 12.84 -4.96 28.90
C LEU A 278 13.89 -5.81 28.15
N PRO A 279 14.87 -6.38 28.87
CA PRO A 279 15.92 -7.19 28.27
C PRO A 279 15.32 -8.36 27.48
N LYS A 280 15.86 -8.60 26.28
CA LYS A 280 15.47 -9.76 25.46
C LYS A 280 16.00 -11.01 26.16
N ASN A 281 15.10 -11.85 26.67
CA ASN A 281 15.48 -13.17 27.16
C ASN A 281 16.15 -13.93 26.00
N ARG A 282 17.44 -14.25 26.16
CA ARG A 282 18.13 -15.21 25.31
C ARG A 282 17.59 -16.59 25.66
N ASN A 283 16.76 -17.15 24.80
CA ASN A 283 16.59 -18.60 24.68
C ASN A 283 17.48 -19.08 23.53
#